data_AF-A0A432JLV6-F1
#
_entry.id   AF-A0A432JLV6-F1
#
_cell.length_a   1.000
_cell.length_b   1.000
_cell.length_c   1.000
_cell.angle_alpha   90.00
_cell.angle_beta   90.00
_cell.angle_gamma   90.00
#
_symmetry.space_group_name_H-M   'P 1'
#
loop_
_entity.id
_entity.type
_entity.pdbx_description
1 polymer ?
#
loop_
_entity_poly.entity_id
_entity_poly.type
_entity_poly.pdbx_seq_one_letter_code
_entity_poly.pdbx_strand_id
1 'polypeptide(L)'
;MDEALVDERRDDLIALSNGCVCCSLQGELSSAVQALVERRSQLDHLLIECSGVSDPERVVNVLGYPGIRRRARLDGVITLVDASLTTSN
;
A
#
# COMPACT_ATOMS: atom_id res chain seq x y z
N MET A 1 9.17 -3.33 -23.23
CA MET A 1 10.46 -3.73 -22.65
C MET A 1 10.34 -3.46 -21.15
N ASP A 2 10.16 -4.40 -20.24
CA ASP A 2 9.99 -5.85 -20.33
C ASP A 2 8.96 -6.26 -19.28
N GLU A 3 7.87 -6.85 -19.72
CA GLU A 3 6.82 -7.48 -18.89
C GLU A 3 7.24 -8.89 -18.43
N ALA A 4 8.53 -9.20 -18.56
CA ALA A 4 9.09 -10.53 -18.43
C ALA A 4 10.07 -10.55 -17.25
N LEU A 5 9.53 -10.52 -16.03
CA LEU A 5 10.15 -11.04 -14.79
C LEU A 5 9.16 -10.88 -13.63
N VAL A 6 7.93 -11.38 -13.81
CA VAL A 6 7.05 -11.67 -12.67
C VAL A 6 7.07 -13.17 -12.50
N ASP A 7 7.95 -13.62 -11.60
CA ASP A 7 7.96 -14.99 -11.08
C ASP A 7 6.53 -15.38 -10.70
N GLU A 8 6.11 -16.60 -11.06
CA GLU A 8 4.74 -17.10 -10.93
C GLU A 8 4.32 -17.39 -9.48
N ARG A 9 4.72 -16.53 -8.55
CA ARG A 9 4.19 -16.47 -7.19
C ARG A 9 3.11 -15.41 -7.16
N ARG A 10 1.93 -15.79 -7.69
CA ARG A 10 0.63 -15.15 -7.42
C ARG A 10 0.26 -15.32 -5.92
N ASP A 11 1.16 -14.99 -5.02
CA ASP A 11 0.88 -14.99 -3.59
C ASP A 11 0.01 -13.74 -3.32
N ASP A 12 -1.30 -13.95 -3.41
CA ASP A 12 -2.39 -13.09 -2.94
C ASP A 12 -2.44 -11.65 -3.49
N LEU A 13 -2.52 -11.51 -4.82
CA LEU A 13 -3.04 -10.29 -5.43
C LEU A 13 -4.54 -10.13 -5.14
N ILE A 14 -4.88 -9.42 -4.05
CA ILE A 14 -6.25 -8.96 -3.81
C ILE A 14 -6.49 -7.70 -4.65
N ALA A 15 -7.06 -7.88 -5.83
CA ALA A 15 -7.55 -6.78 -6.63
C ALA A 15 -8.73 -6.11 -5.89
N LEU A 16 -8.53 -4.89 -5.42
CA LEU A 16 -9.63 -4.06 -4.92
C LEU A 16 -10.54 -3.73 -6.08
N SER A 17 -11.85 -3.83 -5.87
CA SER A 17 -12.90 -3.75 -6.90
C SER A 17 -12.83 -2.52 -7.80
N ASN A 18 -12.08 -1.49 -7.40
CA ASN A 18 -11.97 -0.20 -8.08
C ASN A 18 -10.53 0.18 -8.52
N GLY A 19 -9.58 -0.77 -8.54
CA GLY A 19 -8.30 -0.62 -9.26
C GLY A 19 -7.32 0.46 -8.77
N CYS A 20 -7.67 1.27 -7.78
CA CYS A 20 -6.79 2.25 -7.14
C CYS A 20 -7.21 2.48 -5.68
N VAL A 21 -6.25 2.58 -4.76
CA VAL A 21 -6.44 3.27 -3.46
C VAL A 21 -6.43 4.79 -3.75
N CYS A 22 -7.41 5.24 -4.52
CA CYS A 22 -7.56 6.63 -4.94
C CYS A 22 -8.48 7.34 -3.95
N CYS A 23 -7.89 7.86 -2.87
CA CYS A 23 -8.28 9.04 -2.08
C CYS A 23 -9.74 9.30 -1.66
N SER A 24 -10.72 8.43 -1.95
CA SER A 24 -12.14 8.72 -1.71
C SER A 24 -12.68 8.14 -0.41
N LEU A 25 -12.07 7.11 0.20
CA LEU A 25 -12.45 6.69 1.54
C LEU A 25 -11.28 6.03 2.25
N GLN A 26 -10.77 6.71 3.29
CA GLN A 26 -9.91 6.11 4.31
C GLN A 26 -10.51 4.78 4.85
N GLY A 27 -11.84 4.65 4.80
CA GLY A 27 -12.58 3.44 5.14
C GLY A 27 -12.41 2.26 4.16
N GLU A 28 -12.23 2.50 2.86
CA GLU A 28 -11.99 1.43 1.89
C GLU A 28 -10.59 0.83 2.07
N LEU A 29 -9.58 1.68 2.24
CA LEU A 29 -8.22 1.23 2.56
C LEU A 29 -8.20 0.47 3.90
N SER A 30 -8.87 0.98 4.94
CA SER A 30 -8.90 0.28 6.22
C SER A 30 -9.59 -1.09 6.13
N SER A 31 -10.66 -1.20 5.35
CA SER A 31 -11.37 -2.46 5.17
C SER A 31 -10.52 -3.48 4.40
N ALA A 32 -9.84 -3.03 3.34
CA ALA A 32 -8.90 -3.83 2.56
C ALA A 32 -7.73 -4.35 3.41
N VAL A 33 -7.05 -3.45 4.12
CA VAL A 33 -5.93 -3.82 5.00
C VAL A 33 -6.42 -4.75 6.11
N GLN A 34 -7.59 -4.51 6.68
CA GLN A 34 -8.16 -5.38 7.70
C GLN A 34 -8.40 -6.81 7.18
N ALA A 35 -8.96 -6.96 5.98
CA ALA A 35 -9.18 -8.27 5.36
C ALA A 35 -7.85 -9.01 5.08
N LEU A 36 -6.80 -8.29 4.67
CA LEU A 36 -5.46 -8.84 4.45
C LEU A 36 -4.82 -9.31 5.76
N VAL A 37 -4.79 -8.46 6.79
CA VAL A 37 -4.16 -8.81 8.08
C VAL A 37 -4.93 -9.88 8.86
N GLU A 38 -6.18 -10.17 8.51
CA GLU A 38 -6.93 -11.32 9.04
C GLU A 38 -6.46 -12.65 8.44
N ARG A 39 -5.88 -12.64 7.23
CA ARG A 39 -5.26 -13.80 6.57
C ARG A 39 -3.76 -13.93 6.87
N ARG A 40 -3.28 -13.28 7.95
CA ARG A 40 -1.85 -13.11 8.30
C ARG A 40 -0.99 -14.38 8.26
N SER A 41 -1.54 -15.58 8.46
CA SER A 41 -0.78 -16.83 8.42
C SER A 41 -0.05 -17.07 7.08
N GLN A 42 -0.36 -16.31 6.04
CA GLN A 42 0.24 -16.41 4.70
C GLN A 42 0.95 -15.12 4.25
N LEU A 43 1.03 -14.09 5.10
CA LEU A 43 1.53 -12.75 4.73
C LEU A 43 2.62 -12.28 5.70
N ASP A 44 3.85 -12.19 5.21
CA ASP A 44 4.99 -11.65 5.96
C ASP A 44 5.08 -10.12 5.84
N HIS A 45 4.74 -9.56 4.68
CA HIS A 45 4.88 -8.14 4.38
C HIS A 45 3.67 -7.60 3.60
N LEU A 46 3.36 -6.32 3.82
CA LEU A 46 2.35 -5.55 3.09
C LEU A 46 2.99 -4.30 2.49
N LEU A 47 3.07 -4.24 1.16
CA LEU A 47 3.51 -3.05 0.44
C LEU A 47 2.28 -2.27 -0.04
N ILE A 48 2.23 -0.98 0.30
CA ILE A 48 1.16 -0.08 -0.17
C ILE A 48 1.78 0.93 -1.12
N GLU A 49 1.48 0.79 -2.40
CA GLU A 49 1.78 1.83 -3.39
C GLU A 49 0.74 2.95 -3.29
N CYS A 50 1.24 4.17 -3.10
CA CYS A 50 0.42 5.37 -3.10
C CYS A 50 0.53 6.01 -4.49
N SER A 51 -0.57 6.56 -5.03
CA SER A 51 -0.46 7.37 -6.24
C SER A 51 0.41 8.61 -5.98
N GLY A 52 1.03 9.17 -7.01
CA GLY A 52 1.90 10.35 -6.87
C GLY A 52 1.23 11.62 -6.31
N VAL A 53 -0.10 11.60 -6.14
CA VAL A 53 -0.90 12.68 -5.52
C VAL A 53 -1.47 12.30 -4.14
N SER A 54 -1.22 11.08 -3.67
CA SER A 54 -1.73 10.59 -2.40
C SER A 54 -0.87 11.09 -1.23
N ASP A 55 -1.54 11.45 -0.14
CA ASP A 55 -0.91 11.85 1.11
C ASP A 55 -0.48 10.61 1.92
N PRO A 56 0.83 10.36 2.12
CA PRO A 56 1.32 9.17 2.82
C PRO A 56 0.88 9.14 4.30
N GLU A 57 0.62 10.29 4.91
CA GLU A 57 0.17 10.36 6.31
C GLU A 57 -1.19 9.69 6.48
N ARG A 58 -2.09 9.85 5.51
CA ARG A 58 -3.42 9.22 5.55
C ARG A 58 -3.37 7.70 5.54
N VAL A 59 -2.41 7.14 4.80
CA VAL A 59 -2.17 5.69 4.72
C VAL A 59 -1.58 5.18 6.05
N VAL A 60 -0.59 5.89 6.60
CA VAL A 60 -0.01 5.55 7.90
C VAL A 60 -1.07 5.56 9.01
N ASN A 61 -1.97 6.53 9.01
CA ASN A 61 -3.03 6.65 10.00
C ASN A 61 -3.98 5.43 10.02
N VAL A 62 -4.21 4.77 8.88
CA VAL A 62 -5.02 3.54 8.82
C VAL A 62 -4.37 2.39 9.59
N LEU A 63 -3.03 2.27 9.53
CA LEU A 63 -2.29 1.27 10.31
C LEU A 63 -2.42 1.49 11.82
N GLY A 64 -2.79 2.70 12.23
CA GLY A 64 -3.11 3.06 13.61
C GLY A 64 -4.39 2.43 14.15
N TYR A 65 -5.30 1.93 13.30
CA TYR A 65 -6.61 1.45 13.75
C TYR A 65 -6.49 0.19 14.62
N PRO A 66 -7.26 0.06 15.72
CA PRO A 66 -7.11 -1.05 16.66
C PRO A 66 -7.19 -2.45 16.03
N GLY A 67 -7.99 -2.62 14.99
CA GLY A 67 -8.13 -3.88 14.25
C GLY A 67 -6.89 -4.28 13.44
N ILE A 68 -6.09 -3.30 13.02
CA ILE A 68 -4.93 -3.47 12.15
C ILE A 68 -3.64 -3.46 12.97
N ARG A 69 -3.47 -2.50 13.90
CA ARG A 69 -2.24 -2.27 14.66
C ARG A 69 -1.77 -3.45 15.53
N ARG A 70 -2.69 -4.39 15.84
CA ARG A 70 -2.34 -5.64 16.56
C ARG A 70 -1.72 -6.70 15.66
N ARG A 71 -1.87 -6.58 14.34
CA ARG A 71 -1.55 -7.61 13.35
C ARG A 71 -0.51 -7.15 12.33
N ALA A 72 -0.40 -5.85 12.09
CA ALA A 72 0.60 -5.22 11.25
C ALA A 72 1.29 -4.08 11.98
N ARG A 73 2.54 -3.80 11.59
CA ARG A 73 3.35 -2.65 12.03
C ARG A 73 3.87 -1.93 10.78
N LEU A 74 4.07 -0.62 10.90
CA LEU A 74 4.73 0.16 9.87
C LEU A 74 6.24 -0.05 9.99
N ASP A 75 6.85 -0.63 8.96
CA ASP A 75 8.30 -0.79 8.89
C ASP A 75 9.00 0.49 8.36
N GLY A 76 8.35 1.20 7.43
CA GLY A 76 8.86 2.46 6.91
C GLY A 76 7.97 3.09 5.84
N VAL A 77 8.26 4.34 5.52
CA VAL A 77 7.68 5.07 4.38
C VAL A 77 8.81 5.36 3.40
N ILE A 78 8.64 4.94 2.15
CA ILE A 78 9.64 5.10 1.10
C ILE A 78 9.10 6.12 0.09
N THR A 79 9.91 7.11 -0.28
CA THR A 79 9.56 8.13 -1.27
C THR A 79 10.53 8.08 -2.43
N LEU A 80 10.01 7.94 -3.64
CA LEU A 80 10.79 8.06 -4.86
C LEU A 80 10.82 9.53 -5.31
N VAL A 81 12.01 10.07 -5.55
CA VAL A 81 12.22 11.45 -6.01
C VAL A 81 12.92 11.43 -7.36
N ASP A 82 12.33 12.12 -8.34
CA ASP A 82 12.97 12.33 -9.64
C ASP A 82 13.84 13.60 -9.60
N ALA A 83 15.16 13.40 -9.61
CA ALA A 83 16.13 14.49 -9.57
C ALA A 83 16.11 15.38 -10.83
N SER A 84 15.57 14.90 -11.96
CA SER A 84 15.47 15.67 -13.20
C SER A 84 14.41 16.77 -13.14
N LEU A 85 13.43 16.65 -12.24
CA LEU A 85 12.37 17.64 -12.03
C LEU A 85 12.80 18.82 -11.14
N THR A 86 14.07 18.89 -10.75
CA THR A 86 14.60 20.00 -9.96
C THR A 86 14.71 21.25 -10.84
N THR A 87 13.79 22.20 -10.68
CA THR A 87 13.89 23.52 -11.32
C THR A 87 15.15 24.22 -10.81
N SER A 88 16.17 24.38 -11.67
CA SER A 88 17.26 25.32 -11.40
C SER A 88 16.69 26.74 -11.46
N ASN A 89 16.84 27.49 -10.37
CA ASN A 89 16.59 28.93 -10.33
C ASN A 89 17.66 29.70 -11.11
#